data_AF-A0AA91GEG6-F1
#
_entry.id   AF-A0AA91GEG6-F1
#
_cell.length_a   1.000
_cell.length_b   1.000
_cell.length_c   1.000
_cell.angle_alpha   90.00
_cell.angle_beta   90.00
_cell.angle_gamma   90.00
#
_symmetry.space_group_name_H-M   'P 1'
#
loop_
_entity.id
_entity.type
_entity.pdbx_description
1 polymer ?
#
loop_
_entity_poly.entity_id
_entity_poly.type
_entity_poly.pdbx_seq_one_letter_code
_entity_poly.pdbx_strand_id
1 'polypeptide(L)'
;MSLEATAGEIIGIIGNNGHGKTTLCNVLRRFAPDFYKGELTGEILIDNKKLQDFSREELSKTIGFVSQNPFVQITGATETVFEEIAFGLENLGIPLEQITVTVERIIEQFDLGQIAEKNPLHLSGGQKQKVALAAVIAMDPEIFIIDEPTSQLDPLSSKEIIKMIQGLKQKNKCVFLVEHKMDLLAEFADRLYVLDSGQIYTSGTPVEVFNQIIHSSLAVDCPQPLYLLKDLVDHSIIPDAPQLPVTRKSALDYLRKEVEMNDHSKRPKHDILL
;
A
#
# COMPACT_ATOMS: atom_id res chain seq x y z
N MET A 1 -19.48 -8.11 2.75
CA MET A 1 -18.62 -7.00 2.28
C MET A 1 -18.53 -7.04 0.77
N SER A 2 -18.44 -5.88 0.12
CA SER A 2 -18.23 -5.75 -1.33
C SER A 2 -17.15 -4.71 -1.58
N LEU A 3 -16.15 -5.05 -2.39
CA LEU A 3 -15.06 -4.16 -2.77
C LEU A 3 -14.69 -4.40 -4.23
N GLU A 4 -14.06 -3.40 -4.84
CA GLU A 4 -13.63 -3.43 -6.23
C GLU A 4 -12.20 -2.90 -6.29
N ALA A 5 -11.43 -3.41 -7.25
CA ALA A 5 -10.06 -3.00 -7.47
C ALA A 5 -9.76 -3.02 -8.96
N THR A 6 -8.99 -2.05 -9.41
CA THR A 6 -8.64 -1.89 -10.83
C THR A 6 -7.14 -2.12 -11.03
N ALA A 7 -6.76 -2.64 -12.19
CA ALA A 7 -5.37 -2.63 -12.63
C ALA A 7 -4.82 -1.18 -12.65
N GLY A 8 -3.58 -0.99 -12.22
CA GLY A 8 -2.97 0.35 -12.11
C GLY A 8 -3.46 1.17 -10.91
N GLU A 9 -4.10 0.55 -9.92
CA GLU A 9 -4.57 1.18 -8.69
C GLU A 9 -3.78 0.68 -7.47
N ILE A 10 -3.45 1.58 -6.55
CA ILE A 10 -3.04 1.24 -5.19
C ILE A 10 -4.24 1.40 -4.26
N ILE A 11 -4.76 0.28 -3.79
CA ILE A 11 -5.88 0.19 -2.86
C ILE A 11 -5.34 0.03 -1.44
N GLY A 12 -5.50 1.06 -0.61
CA GLY A 12 -5.17 1.01 0.80
C GLY A 12 -6.27 0.34 1.63
N ILE A 13 -5.91 -0.62 2.47
CA ILE A 13 -6.81 -1.28 3.41
C ILE A 13 -6.43 -0.83 4.82
N ILE A 14 -7.29 -0.05 5.46
CA ILE A 14 -7.08 0.48 6.82
C ILE A 14 -8.14 -0.01 7.79
N GLY A 15 -7.86 0.08 9.09
CA GLY A 15 -8.73 -0.43 10.15
C GLY A 15 -7.93 -0.90 11.35
N ASN A 16 -8.57 -1.11 12.50
CA ASN A 16 -7.86 -1.58 13.69
C ASN A 16 -7.38 -3.02 13.57
N ASN A 17 -6.51 -3.39 14.50
CA ASN A 17 -6.10 -4.78 14.66
C ASN A 17 -7.31 -5.65 15.02
N GLY A 18 -7.41 -6.82 14.38
CA GLY A 18 -8.55 -7.72 14.58
C GLY A 18 -9.80 -7.39 13.76
N HIS A 19 -9.84 -6.30 12.97
CA HIS A 19 -11.00 -5.97 12.11
C HIS A 19 -11.04 -6.72 10.77
N GLY A 20 -10.19 -7.73 10.58
CA GLY A 20 -10.26 -8.63 9.43
C GLY A 20 -9.39 -8.26 8.23
N LYS A 21 -8.44 -7.32 8.36
CA LYS A 21 -7.50 -6.94 7.28
C LYS A 21 -6.69 -8.14 6.76
N THR A 22 -6.00 -8.85 7.65
CA THR A 22 -5.25 -10.07 7.31
C THR A 22 -6.17 -11.20 6.82
N THR A 23 -7.40 -11.29 7.36
CA THR A 23 -8.41 -12.25 6.87
C THR A 23 -8.78 -11.94 5.42
N LEU A 24 -9.00 -10.67 5.09
CA LEU A 24 -9.26 -10.22 3.72
C LEU A 24 -8.07 -10.58 2.80
N CYS A 25 -6.83 -10.32 3.20
CA CYS A 25 -5.64 -10.72 2.44
C CYS A 25 -5.63 -12.24 2.16
N ASN A 26 -5.96 -13.06 3.16
CA ASN A 26 -6.02 -14.52 3.03
C ASN A 26 -7.15 -15.00 2.12
N VAL A 27 -8.30 -14.33 2.15
CA VAL A 27 -9.45 -14.63 1.29
C VAL A 27 -9.14 -14.26 -0.16
N LEU A 28 -8.55 -13.08 -0.41
CA LEU A 28 -8.20 -12.61 -1.76
C LEU A 28 -7.23 -13.56 -2.49
N ARG A 29 -6.30 -14.21 -1.75
CA ARG A 29 -5.37 -15.21 -2.30
C ARG A 29 -5.85 -16.67 -2.20
N ARG A 30 -7.11 -16.89 -1.82
CA ARG A 30 -7.72 -18.21 -1.58
C ARG A 30 -7.03 -19.09 -0.53
N PHE A 31 -6.21 -18.51 0.34
CA PHE A 31 -5.69 -19.23 1.51
C PHE A 31 -6.80 -19.53 2.53
N ALA A 32 -7.81 -18.69 2.58
CA ALA A 32 -9.10 -19.03 3.18
C ALA A 32 -10.13 -19.17 2.05
N PRO A 33 -10.85 -20.31 1.92
CA PRO A 33 -10.92 -21.42 2.87
C PRO A 33 -9.93 -22.58 2.65
N ASP A 34 -9.09 -22.58 1.60
CA ASP A 34 -8.31 -23.78 1.20
C ASP A 34 -7.35 -24.28 2.29
N PHE A 35 -6.72 -23.37 3.03
CA PHE A 35 -5.78 -23.68 4.11
C PHE A 35 -6.39 -23.36 5.48
N TYR A 36 -6.90 -22.14 5.66
CA TYR A 36 -7.62 -21.74 6.86
C TYR A 36 -9.10 -22.10 6.72
N LYS A 37 -9.58 -23.04 7.52
CA LYS A 37 -10.98 -23.49 7.47
C LYS A 37 -11.93 -22.37 7.87
N GLY A 38 -13.03 -22.26 7.14
CA GLY A 38 -14.12 -21.32 7.39
C GLY A 38 -15.21 -21.46 6.33
N GLU A 39 -16.30 -20.74 6.50
CA GLU A 39 -17.35 -20.63 5.50
C GLU A 39 -17.16 -19.32 4.71
N LEU A 40 -17.00 -19.43 3.40
CA LEU A 40 -16.96 -18.28 2.49
C LEU A 40 -18.31 -18.15 1.80
N THR A 41 -18.98 -17.01 1.99
CA THR A 41 -20.23 -16.66 1.28
C THR A 41 -19.97 -15.48 0.33
N GLY A 42 -20.72 -15.44 -0.77
CA GLY A 42 -20.48 -14.51 -1.87
C GLY A 42 -19.48 -15.05 -2.89
N GLU A 43 -18.94 -14.18 -3.73
CA GLU A 43 -17.97 -14.54 -4.77
C GLU A 43 -16.89 -13.48 -4.93
N ILE A 44 -15.72 -13.91 -5.42
CA ILE A 44 -14.60 -13.04 -5.78
C ILE A 44 -14.29 -13.32 -7.23
N LEU A 45 -14.24 -12.25 -8.03
CA LEU A 45 -13.98 -12.32 -9.47
C LEU A 45 -12.64 -11.65 -9.77
N ILE A 46 -11.81 -12.33 -10.56
CA ILE A 46 -10.61 -11.77 -11.19
C ILE A 46 -10.85 -11.85 -12.70
N ASP A 47 -10.92 -10.71 -13.38
CA ASP A 47 -11.23 -10.63 -14.81
C ASP A 47 -12.46 -11.47 -15.22
N ASN A 48 -13.54 -11.36 -14.44
CA ASN A 48 -14.80 -12.12 -14.57
C ASN A 48 -14.71 -13.64 -14.35
N LYS A 49 -13.54 -14.19 -14.00
CA LYS A 49 -13.39 -15.59 -13.58
C LYS A 49 -13.50 -15.69 -12.06
N LYS A 50 -14.28 -16.64 -11.54
CA LYS A 50 -14.40 -16.83 -10.08
C LYS A 50 -13.09 -17.34 -9.51
N LEU A 51 -12.68 -16.80 -8.36
CA LEU A 51 -11.44 -17.18 -7.67
C LEU A 51 -11.34 -18.70 -7.40
N GLN A 52 -12.48 -19.34 -7.14
CA GLN A 52 -12.58 -20.79 -6.91
C GLN A 52 -12.27 -21.62 -8.18
N ASP A 53 -12.47 -21.05 -9.37
CA ASP A 53 -12.28 -21.73 -10.66
C ASP A 53 -10.82 -21.65 -11.14
N PHE A 54 -9.95 -20.91 -10.44
CA PHE A 54 -8.52 -20.91 -10.73
C PHE A 54 -7.85 -22.19 -10.23
N SER A 55 -6.89 -22.73 -10.97
CA SER A 55 -5.98 -23.73 -10.44
C SER A 55 -4.99 -23.07 -9.45
N ARG A 56 -4.33 -23.87 -8.61
CA ARG A 56 -3.28 -23.34 -7.71
C ARG A 56 -2.11 -22.73 -8.49
N GLU A 57 -1.78 -23.32 -9.64
CA GLU A 57 -0.73 -22.83 -10.53
C GLU A 57 -1.11 -21.48 -11.18
N GLU A 58 -2.36 -21.34 -11.61
CA GLU A 58 -2.85 -20.05 -12.15
C GLU A 58 -2.81 -18.98 -11.05
N LEU A 59 -3.23 -19.31 -9.82
CA LEU A 59 -3.19 -18.36 -8.69
C LEU A 59 -1.75 -17.93 -8.35
N SER A 60 -0.79 -18.86 -8.32
CA SER A 60 0.61 -18.53 -8.02
C SER A 60 1.25 -17.60 -9.05
N LYS A 61 0.74 -17.60 -10.30
CA LYS A 61 1.15 -16.67 -11.36
C LYS A 61 0.39 -15.33 -11.31
N THR A 62 -0.82 -15.34 -10.76
CA THR A 62 -1.73 -14.18 -10.78
C THR A 62 -1.57 -13.29 -9.55
N ILE A 63 -1.35 -13.89 -8.37
CA ILE A 63 -1.36 -13.19 -7.08
C ILE A 63 -0.04 -13.36 -6.34
N GLY A 64 0.67 -12.25 -6.14
CA GLY A 64 1.80 -12.15 -5.23
C GLY A 64 1.37 -11.73 -3.83
N PHE A 65 1.98 -12.32 -2.80
CA PHE A 65 1.74 -11.93 -1.41
C PHE A 65 3.05 -11.57 -0.70
N VAL A 66 3.05 -10.43 -0.02
CA VAL A 66 4.15 -9.97 0.83
C VAL A 66 3.62 -9.84 2.25
N SER A 67 4.23 -10.60 3.15
CA SER A 67 3.91 -10.67 4.57
C SER A 67 4.44 -9.46 5.35
N GLN A 68 3.74 -9.11 6.42
CA GLN A 68 4.21 -8.16 7.44
C GLN A 68 5.52 -8.62 8.09
N ASN A 69 5.67 -9.93 8.29
CA ASN A 69 6.85 -10.50 8.90
C ASN A 69 7.74 -11.13 7.83
N PRO A 70 8.88 -10.50 7.46
CA PRO A 70 9.75 -11.02 6.42
C PRO A 70 10.53 -12.25 6.91
N PHE A 71 10.73 -12.42 8.22
CA PHE A 71 11.47 -13.54 8.79
C PHE A 71 10.78 -14.88 8.57
N VAL A 72 9.46 -14.90 8.38
CA VAL A 72 8.70 -16.12 8.08
C VAL A 72 8.44 -16.31 6.59
N GLN A 73 8.78 -15.32 5.75
CA GLN A 73 8.61 -15.40 4.31
C GLN A 73 9.89 -15.79 3.57
N ILE A 74 11.06 -15.37 4.07
CA ILE A 74 12.34 -15.85 3.55
C ILE A 74 12.38 -17.38 3.66
N THR A 75 12.69 -18.06 2.56
CA THR A 75 12.53 -19.52 2.44
C THR A 75 13.40 -20.29 3.43
N GLY A 76 14.61 -19.77 3.70
CA GLY A 76 15.65 -20.48 4.46
C GLY A 76 16.21 -21.71 3.73
N ALA A 77 15.91 -21.88 2.44
CA ALA A 77 16.37 -22.98 1.61
C ALA A 77 17.50 -22.60 0.65
N THR A 78 17.92 -21.34 0.67
CA THR A 78 18.90 -20.72 -0.24
C THR A 78 20.11 -20.19 0.54
N GLU A 79 21.27 -20.18 -0.10
CA GLU A 79 22.51 -19.69 0.51
C GLU A 79 22.81 -18.23 0.16
N THR A 80 22.16 -17.69 -0.87
CA THR A 80 22.35 -16.30 -1.32
C THR A 80 21.04 -15.56 -1.53
N VAL A 81 21.08 -14.22 -1.45
CA VAL A 81 19.95 -13.36 -1.81
C VAL A 81 19.58 -13.51 -3.28
N PHE A 82 20.56 -13.74 -4.15
CA PHE A 82 20.31 -14.03 -5.56
C PHE A 82 19.39 -15.25 -5.72
N GLU A 83 19.76 -16.37 -5.09
CA GLU A 83 18.97 -17.61 -5.11
C GLU A 83 17.59 -17.40 -4.48
N GLU A 84 17.50 -16.63 -3.39
CA GLU A 84 16.22 -16.33 -2.74
C GLU A 84 15.25 -15.59 -3.67
N ILE A 85 15.75 -14.64 -4.47
CA ILE A 85 14.93 -13.94 -5.47
C ILE A 85 14.58 -14.87 -6.64
N ALA A 86 15.52 -15.75 -7.03
CA ALA A 86 15.31 -16.74 -8.09
C ALA A 86 14.28 -17.82 -7.74
N PHE A 87 14.15 -18.16 -6.45
CA PHE A 87 13.36 -19.30 -5.98
C PHE A 87 11.91 -19.33 -6.50
N GLY A 88 11.24 -18.17 -6.52
CA GLY A 88 9.88 -18.06 -7.07
C GLY A 88 9.83 -18.37 -8.57
N LEU A 89 10.81 -17.88 -9.34
CA LEU A 89 10.91 -18.10 -10.78
C LEU A 89 11.21 -19.55 -11.14
N GLU A 90 12.04 -20.23 -10.35
CA GLU A 90 12.34 -21.66 -10.51
C GLU A 90 11.07 -22.50 -10.32
N ASN A 91 10.27 -22.19 -9.30
CA ASN A 91 8.99 -22.87 -9.05
C ASN A 91 7.96 -22.63 -10.17
N LEU A 92 8.07 -21.51 -10.89
CA LEU A 92 7.27 -21.23 -12.08
C LEU A 92 7.78 -21.92 -13.35
N GLY A 93 8.93 -22.60 -13.28
CA GLY A 93 9.55 -23.31 -14.40
C GLY A 93 10.19 -22.37 -15.43
N ILE A 94 10.60 -21.17 -15.03
CA ILE A 94 11.26 -20.21 -15.92
C ILE A 94 12.66 -20.72 -16.31
N PRO A 95 13.08 -20.63 -17.58
CA PRO A 95 14.42 -21.05 -17.99
C PRO A 95 15.53 -20.27 -17.28
N LEU A 96 16.62 -20.95 -16.91
CA LEU A 96 17.74 -20.38 -16.14
C LEU A 96 18.27 -19.06 -16.73
N GLU A 97 18.45 -18.98 -18.04
CA GLU A 97 18.94 -17.76 -18.72
C GLU A 97 18.03 -16.55 -18.46
N GLN A 98 16.70 -16.76 -18.42
CA GLN A 98 15.72 -15.71 -18.14
C GLN A 98 15.66 -15.39 -16.64
N ILE A 99 15.84 -16.39 -15.78
CA ILE A 99 15.94 -16.20 -14.33
C ILE A 99 17.11 -15.26 -14.03
N THR A 100 18.31 -15.56 -14.53
CA THR A 100 19.50 -14.76 -14.26
C THR A 100 19.29 -13.29 -14.64
N VAL A 101 18.82 -13.02 -15.86
CA VAL A 101 18.55 -11.65 -16.33
C VAL A 101 17.50 -10.95 -15.47
N THR A 102 16.46 -11.67 -15.04
CA THR A 102 15.39 -11.10 -14.20
C THR A 102 15.91 -10.76 -12.81
N VAL A 103 16.67 -11.67 -12.19
CA VAL A 103 17.21 -11.51 -10.84
C VAL A 103 18.24 -10.37 -10.81
N GLU A 104 19.14 -10.29 -11.78
CA GLU A 104 20.11 -9.18 -11.90
C GLU A 104 19.40 -7.83 -11.99
N ARG A 105 18.39 -7.71 -12.85
CA ARG A 105 17.57 -6.50 -12.98
C ARG A 105 16.88 -6.14 -11.66
N ILE A 106 16.37 -7.13 -10.93
CA ILE A 106 15.73 -6.91 -9.62
C ILE A 106 16.76 -6.48 -8.58
N ILE A 107 17.95 -7.09 -8.53
CA ILE A 107 19.03 -6.71 -7.62
C ILE A 107 19.42 -5.25 -7.84
N GLU A 108 19.56 -4.81 -9.09
CA GLU A 108 19.83 -3.40 -9.42
C GLU A 108 18.68 -2.48 -9.03
N GLN A 109 17.44 -2.84 -9.37
CA GLN A 109 16.25 -2.03 -9.07
C GLN A 109 16.05 -1.82 -7.57
N PHE A 110 16.46 -2.79 -6.74
CA PHE A 110 16.28 -2.78 -5.29
C PHE A 110 17.55 -2.39 -4.50
N ASP A 111 18.64 -2.04 -5.19
CA ASP A 111 19.94 -1.73 -4.60
C ASP A 111 20.45 -2.84 -3.65
N LEU A 112 20.39 -4.10 -4.13
CA LEU A 112 20.75 -5.29 -3.35
C LEU A 112 22.14 -5.83 -3.70
N GLY A 113 22.89 -5.19 -4.60
CA GLY A 113 24.16 -5.71 -5.13
C GLY A 113 25.18 -6.04 -4.02
N GLN A 114 25.26 -5.21 -2.98
CA GLN A 114 26.18 -5.41 -1.85
C GLN A 114 25.81 -6.60 -0.93
N ILE A 115 24.60 -7.15 -1.09
CA ILE A 115 24.10 -8.27 -0.30
C ILE A 115 23.68 -9.47 -1.15
N ALA A 116 23.82 -9.41 -2.48
CA ALA A 116 23.38 -10.45 -3.39
C ALA A 116 23.95 -11.84 -3.04
N GLU A 117 25.24 -11.89 -2.65
CA GLU A 117 25.96 -13.11 -2.28
C GLU A 117 25.87 -13.46 -0.79
N LYS A 118 25.12 -12.68 0.02
CA LYS A 118 24.99 -12.96 1.45
C LYS A 118 23.86 -13.95 1.69
N ASN A 119 24.00 -14.74 2.74
CA ASN A 119 22.91 -15.60 3.21
C ASN A 119 21.72 -14.73 3.71
N PRO A 120 20.51 -14.91 3.14
CA PRO A 120 19.32 -14.14 3.49
C PRO A 120 18.98 -14.17 4.98
N LEU A 121 19.29 -15.27 5.68
CA LEU A 121 18.99 -15.43 7.10
C LEU A 121 19.81 -14.50 8.00
N HIS A 122 20.97 -14.02 7.53
CA HIS A 122 21.87 -13.13 8.27
C HIS A 122 21.61 -11.64 8.04
N LEU A 123 20.66 -11.29 7.17
CA LEU A 123 20.32 -9.92 6.86
C LEU A 123 19.61 -9.20 8.02
N SER A 124 19.69 -7.86 8.03
CA SER A 124 18.86 -7.05 8.93
C SER A 124 17.37 -7.18 8.57
N GLY A 125 16.46 -6.85 9.49
CA GLY A 125 15.02 -6.91 9.22
C GLY A 125 14.59 -6.11 7.99
N GLY A 126 15.12 -4.90 7.80
CA GLY A 126 14.82 -4.10 6.63
C GLY A 126 15.38 -4.63 5.31
N GLN A 127 16.57 -5.24 5.35
CA GLN A 127 17.11 -5.96 4.19
C GLN A 127 16.25 -7.18 3.84
N LYS A 128 15.82 -7.97 4.83
CA LYS A 128 14.90 -9.10 4.61
C LYS A 128 13.58 -8.65 3.99
N GLN A 129 13.02 -7.54 4.44
CA GLN A 129 11.79 -6.99 3.86
C GLN A 129 11.97 -6.61 2.38
N LYS A 130 13.08 -5.94 2.04
CA LYS A 130 13.42 -5.62 0.64
C LYS A 130 13.56 -6.88 -0.20
N VAL A 131 14.29 -7.88 0.29
CA VAL A 131 14.49 -9.16 -0.42
C VAL A 131 13.17 -9.91 -0.60
N ALA A 132 12.32 -10.00 0.42
CA ALA A 132 11.01 -10.64 0.33
C ALA A 132 10.11 -9.95 -0.71
N LEU A 133 10.08 -8.61 -0.71
CA LEU A 133 9.35 -7.83 -1.71
C LEU A 133 9.94 -8.03 -3.12
N ALA A 134 11.26 -8.01 -3.24
CA ALA A 134 11.99 -8.22 -4.49
C ALA A 134 11.70 -9.60 -5.10
N ALA A 135 11.71 -10.67 -4.30
CA ALA A 135 11.40 -12.03 -4.72
C ALA A 135 9.97 -12.15 -5.27
N VAL A 136 9.00 -11.49 -4.64
CA VAL A 136 7.61 -11.48 -5.13
C VAL A 136 7.45 -10.65 -6.40
N ILE A 137 8.12 -9.50 -6.49
CA ILE A 137 8.10 -8.64 -7.69
C ILE A 137 8.82 -9.30 -8.86
N ALA A 138 9.85 -10.12 -8.61
CA ALA A 138 10.55 -10.87 -9.64
C ALA A 138 9.61 -11.82 -10.41
N MET A 139 8.65 -12.43 -9.72
CA MET A 139 7.63 -13.32 -10.32
C MET A 139 6.61 -12.58 -11.22
N ASP A 140 6.58 -11.24 -11.18
CA ASP A 140 5.71 -10.36 -11.97
C ASP A 140 4.20 -10.71 -11.98
N PRO A 141 3.56 -11.00 -10.83
CA PRO A 141 2.13 -11.26 -10.78
C PRO A 141 1.30 -10.03 -11.18
N GLU A 142 0.03 -10.21 -11.52
CA GLU A 142 -0.89 -9.12 -11.88
C GLU A 142 -1.47 -8.39 -10.66
N ILE A 143 -1.64 -9.12 -9.55
CA ILE A 143 -2.18 -8.61 -8.29
C ILE A 143 -1.14 -8.78 -7.19
N PHE A 144 -0.86 -7.72 -6.46
CA PHE A 144 -0.02 -7.73 -5.27
C PHE A 144 -0.86 -7.49 -4.02
N ILE A 145 -0.73 -8.37 -3.04
CA ILE A 145 -1.29 -8.18 -1.70
C ILE A 145 -0.12 -8.01 -0.75
N ILE A 146 0.01 -6.81 -0.18
CA ILE A 146 1.16 -6.40 0.61
C ILE A 146 0.66 -6.02 2.00
N ASP A 147 1.01 -6.82 3.01
CA ASP A 147 0.55 -6.66 4.39
C ASP A 147 1.61 -5.94 5.22
N GLU A 148 1.36 -4.68 5.61
CA GLU A 148 2.19 -3.85 6.48
C GLU A 148 3.71 -3.86 6.18
N PRO A 149 4.12 -3.57 4.93
CA PRO A 149 5.50 -3.74 4.48
C PRO A 149 6.47 -2.75 5.13
N THR A 150 6.00 -1.69 5.77
CA THR A 150 6.86 -0.67 6.39
C THR A 150 6.81 -0.66 7.91
N SER A 151 6.04 -1.55 8.55
CA SER A 151 5.79 -1.55 10.00
C SER A 151 7.07 -1.58 10.86
N GLN A 152 8.08 -2.33 10.43
CA GLN A 152 9.34 -2.52 11.16
C GLN A 152 10.53 -1.76 10.53
N LEU A 153 10.24 -0.81 9.64
CA LEU A 153 11.27 -0.09 8.88
C LEU A 153 11.47 1.33 9.40
N ASP A 154 12.72 1.79 9.35
CA ASP A 154 13.03 3.21 9.52
C ASP A 154 12.40 4.04 8.39
N PRO A 155 12.28 5.38 8.56
CA PRO A 155 11.64 6.24 7.57
C PRO A 155 12.30 6.24 6.18
N LEU A 156 13.63 6.05 6.09
CA LEU A 156 14.33 6.01 4.79
C LEU A 156 14.00 4.71 4.07
N SER A 157 14.16 3.57 4.74
CA SER A 157 13.81 2.26 4.19
C SER A 157 12.33 2.17 3.80
N SER A 158 11.44 2.77 4.61
CA SER A 158 10.00 2.85 4.29
C SER A 158 9.77 3.55 2.94
N LYS A 159 10.41 4.69 2.69
CA LYS A 159 10.26 5.43 1.43
C LYS A 159 10.73 4.64 0.22
N GLU A 160 11.81 3.88 0.36
CA GLU A 160 12.32 3.04 -0.73
C GLU A 160 11.33 1.93 -1.10
N ILE A 161 10.79 1.23 -0.09
CA ILE A 161 9.73 0.23 -0.27
C ILE A 161 8.52 0.84 -0.97
N ILE A 162 8.07 2.02 -0.56
CA ILE A 162 6.94 2.68 -1.20
C ILE A 162 7.23 3.07 -2.64
N LYS A 163 8.43 3.59 -2.94
CA LYS A 163 8.82 3.88 -4.31
C LYS A 163 8.76 2.63 -5.20
N MET A 164 9.13 1.47 -4.65
CA MET A 164 9.01 0.19 -5.36
C MET A 164 7.55 -0.17 -5.64
N ILE A 165 6.67 -0.01 -4.64
CA ILE A 165 5.23 -0.27 -4.76
C ILE A 165 4.58 0.67 -5.79
N GLN A 166 4.95 1.95 -5.80
CA GLN A 166 4.49 2.90 -6.84
C GLN A 166 4.94 2.49 -8.25
N GLY A 167 6.11 1.86 -8.37
CA GLY A 167 6.57 1.28 -9.63
C GLY A 167 5.65 0.17 -10.16
N LEU A 168 5.00 -0.59 -9.28
CA LEU A 168 4.02 -1.61 -9.67
C LEU A 168 2.79 -0.99 -10.32
N LYS A 169 2.27 0.08 -9.72
CA LYS A 169 1.17 0.87 -10.28
C LYS A 169 1.49 1.38 -11.68
N GLN A 170 2.70 1.92 -11.89
CA GLN A 170 3.14 2.41 -13.20
C GLN A 170 3.23 1.30 -14.27
N LYS A 171 3.43 0.05 -13.84
CA LYS A 171 3.37 -1.15 -14.69
C LYS A 171 1.96 -1.72 -14.83
N ASN A 172 0.93 -0.95 -14.47
CA ASN A 172 -0.48 -1.34 -14.53
C ASN A 172 -0.84 -2.53 -13.63
N LYS A 173 -0.07 -2.81 -12.58
CA LYS A 173 -0.38 -3.87 -11.61
C LYS A 173 -1.42 -3.39 -10.61
N CYS A 174 -2.25 -4.31 -10.11
CA CYS A 174 -3.22 -4.04 -9.05
C CYS A 174 -2.56 -4.28 -7.68
N VAL A 175 -2.62 -3.32 -6.76
CA VAL A 175 -1.96 -3.45 -5.45
C VAL A 175 -2.97 -3.24 -4.32
N PHE A 176 -3.15 -4.26 -3.49
CA PHE A 176 -3.75 -4.14 -2.16
C PHE A 176 -2.65 -3.91 -1.13
N LEU A 177 -2.69 -2.77 -0.44
CA LEU A 177 -1.72 -2.38 0.56
C LEU A 177 -2.40 -2.22 1.92
N VAL A 178 -2.14 -3.15 2.84
CA VAL A 178 -2.52 -2.96 4.25
C VAL A 178 -1.42 -2.14 4.91
N GLU A 179 -1.78 -1.01 5.51
CA GLU A 179 -0.82 -0.14 6.18
C GLU A 179 -1.47 0.61 7.35
N HIS A 180 -0.64 0.99 8.31
CA HIS A 180 -1.03 1.80 9.47
C HIS A 180 -0.49 3.23 9.42
N LYS A 181 0.34 3.55 8.43
CA LYS A 181 0.90 4.90 8.24
C LYS A 181 -0.02 5.72 7.34
N MET A 182 -0.91 6.50 7.94
CA MET A 182 -1.95 7.25 7.22
C MET A 182 -1.38 8.34 6.29
N ASP A 183 -0.32 9.03 6.71
CA ASP A 183 0.37 10.02 5.85
C ASP A 183 0.89 9.41 4.55
N LEU A 184 1.35 8.16 4.60
CA LEU A 184 1.85 7.43 3.44
C LEU A 184 0.70 7.07 2.50
N LEU A 185 -0.39 6.52 3.04
CA LEU A 185 -1.58 6.19 2.24
C LEU A 185 -2.21 7.44 1.63
N ALA A 186 -2.22 8.56 2.35
CA ALA A 186 -2.68 9.85 1.85
C ALA A 186 -1.88 10.35 0.65
N GLU A 187 -0.58 10.05 0.57
CA GLU A 187 0.28 10.47 -0.54
C GLU A 187 0.16 9.57 -1.77
N PHE A 188 -0.11 8.27 -1.61
CA PHE A 188 0.14 7.29 -2.68
C PHE A 188 -1.02 6.37 -3.03
N ALA A 189 -2.00 6.18 -2.13
CA ALA A 189 -3.16 5.36 -2.42
C ALA A 189 -4.12 6.10 -3.36
N ASP A 190 -4.72 5.35 -4.28
CA ASP A 190 -5.78 5.85 -5.15
C ASP A 190 -7.15 5.75 -4.48
N ARG A 191 -7.33 4.69 -3.70
CA ARG A 191 -8.57 4.37 -2.99
C ARG A 191 -8.24 3.77 -1.64
N LEU A 192 -9.07 4.08 -0.66
CA LEU A 192 -9.04 3.45 0.66
C LEU A 192 -10.32 2.65 0.92
N TYR A 193 -10.17 1.53 1.60
CA TYR A 193 -11.25 0.82 2.27
C TYR A 193 -10.98 0.81 3.77
N VAL A 194 -11.96 1.26 4.56
CA VAL A 194 -11.91 1.24 6.01
C VAL A 194 -12.64 0.01 6.52
N LEU A 195 -11.91 -0.91 7.13
CA LEU A 195 -12.46 -2.11 7.75
C LEU A 195 -12.74 -1.85 9.24
N ASP A 196 -13.97 -2.12 9.62
CA ASP A 196 -14.42 -2.09 11.01
C ASP A 196 -15.21 -3.35 11.32
N SER A 197 -14.80 -4.09 12.34
CA SER A 197 -15.46 -5.31 12.80
C SER A 197 -15.83 -6.32 11.67
N GLY A 198 -14.95 -6.49 10.68
CA GLY A 198 -15.16 -7.42 9.57
C GLY A 198 -16.10 -6.93 8.46
N GLN A 199 -16.47 -5.65 8.46
CA GLN A 199 -17.23 -5.01 7.38
C GLN A 199 -16.48 -3.79 6.83
N ILE A 200 -16.86 -3.35 5.64
CA ILE A 200 -16.38 -2.09 5.07
C ILE A 200 -17.25 -0.98 5.64
N TYR A 201 -16.65 -0.10 6.44
CA TYR A 201 -17.30 1.07 7.01
C TYR A 201 -17.47 2.18 5.97
N THR A 202 -16.41 2.50 5.24
CA THR A 202 -16.44 3.46 4.13
C THR A 202 -15.32 3.15 3.12
N SER A 203 -15.46 3.72 1.93
CA SER A 203 -14.46 3.65 0.87
C SER A 203 -14.53 4.85 -0.06
N GLY A 204 -13.41 5.23 -0.64
CA GLY A 204 -13.31 6.38 -1.55
C GLY A 204 -11.86 6.79 -1.75
N THR A 205 -11.63 7.98 -2.30
CA THR A 205 -10.29 8.58 -2.35
C THR A 205 -9.77 8.84 -0.93
N PRO A 206 -8.44 8.96 -0.73
CA PRO A 206 -7.89 9.31 0.58
C PRO A 206 -8.48 10.60 1.18
N VAL A 207 -8.72 11.63 0.36
CA VAL A 207 -9.32 12.90 0.81
C VAL A 207 -10.72 12.66 1.36
N GLU A 208 -11.58 11.96 0.61
CA GLU A 208 -12.96 11.66 1.03
C GLU A 208 -12.99 10.83 2.31
N VAL A 209 -12.22 9.74 2.35
CA VAL A 209 -12.21 8.80 3.46
C VAL A 209 -11.68 9.44 4.74
N PHE A 210 -10.54 10.13 4.70
CA PHE A 210 -9.98 10.72 5.91
C PHE A 210 -10.84 11.86 6.47
N ASN A 211 -11.43 12.70 5.62
CA ASN A 211 -12.37 13.73 6.07
C ASN A 211 -13.67 13.14 6.64
N GLN A 212 -14.09 11.95 6.19
CA GLN A 212 -15.23 11.26 6.78
C GLN A 212 -14.88 10.65 8.15
N ILE A 213 -13.76 9.94 8.27
CA ILE A 213 -13.44 9.19 9.49
C ILE A 213 -12.90 10.06 10.62
N ILE A 214 -12.32 11.24 10.35
CA ILE A 214 -11.84 12.15 11.41
C ILE A 214 -12.95 12.60 12.37
N HIS A 215 -14.20 12.58 11.93
CA HIS A 215 -15.37 12.89 12.75
C HIS A 215 -16.03 11.66 13.39
N SER A 216 -15.52 10.46 13.11
CA SER A 216 -16.10 9.20 13.57
C SER A 216 -15.53 8.78 14.92
N SER A 217 -16.20 7.85 15.59
CA SER A 217 -15.67 7.18 16.80
C SER A 217 -14.77 6.00 16.49
N LEU A 218 -14.35 5.83 15.22
CA LEU A 218 -13.45 4.75 14.83
C LEU A 218 -12.06 4.99 15.45
N ALA A 219 -11.43 3.94 15.94
CA ALA A 219 -10.05 4.02 16.43
C ALA A 219 -9.00 3.99 15.29
N VAL A 220 -9.37 4.48 14.11
CA VAL A 220 -8.47 4.59 12.94
C VAL A 220 -7.89 6.00 12.90
N ASP A 221 -6.56 6.08 12.86
CA ASP A 221 -5.85 7.36 12.83
C ASP A 221 -6.05 8.11 11.50
N CYS A 222 -5.65 9.38 11.46
CA CYS A 222 -5.68 10.24 10.27
C CYS A 222 -4.30 10.84 9.97
N PRO A 223 -4.07 11.32 8.74
CA PRO A 223 -2.83 12.00 8.38
C PRO A 223 -2.61 13.26 9.23
N GLN A 224 -1.36 13.53 9.61
CA GLN A 224 -0.98 14.70 10.42
C GLN A 224 -1.39 16.05 9.80
N PRO A 225 -1.28 16.27 8.48
CA PRO A 225 -1.76 17.50 7.86
C PRO A 225 -3.25 17.76 8.07
N LEU A 226 -4.07 16.70 8.12
CA LEU A 226 -5.51 16.83 8.32
C LEU A 226 -5.82 17.28 9.75
N TYR A 227 -5.18 16.68 10.77
CA TYR A 227 -5.34 17.11 12.15
C TYR A 227 -4.97 18.59 12.34
N LEU A 228 -3.83 19.02 11.79
CA LEU A 228 -3.41 20.40 11.87
C LEU A 228 -4.45 21.35 11.26
N LEU A 229 -4.93 21.05 10.06
CA LEU A 229 -5.95 21.89 9.42
C LEU A 229 -7.26 21.91 10.22
N LYS A 230 -7.64 20.78 10.80
CA LYS A 230 -8.84 20.69 11.64
C LYS A 230 -8.71 21.54 12.91
N ASP A 231 -7.57 21.48 13.59
CA ASP A 231 -7.30 22.33 14.76
C ASP A 231 -7.37 23.82 14.40
N LEU A 232 -6.85 24.21 13.23
CA LEU A 232 -6.92 25.59 12.75
C LEU A 232 -8.36 26.04 12.45
N VAL A 233 -9.19 25.17 11.89
CA VAL A 233 -10.62 25.42 11.68
C VAL A 233 -11.36 25.58 13.01
N ASP A 234 -11.12 24.67 13.96
CA ASP A 234 -11.79 24.66 15.26
C ASP A 234 -11.45 25.89 16.11
N HIS A 235 -10.25 26.46 15.92
CA HIS A 235 -9.84 27.73 16.52
C HIS A 235 -10.17 28.97 15.67
N SER A 236 -10.95 28.82 14.59
CA SER A 236 -11.34 29.91 13.68
C SER A 236 -10.16 30.68 13.07
N ILE A 237 -9.00 30.02 12.92
CA ILE A 237 -7.81 30.60 12.28
C ILE A 237 -7.96 30.56 10.75
N ILE A 238 -8.60 29.52 10.23
CA ILE A 238 -8.95 29.35 8.81
C ILE A 238 -10.43 28.97 8.67
N PRO A 239 -11.08 29.26 7.53
CA PRO A 239 -12.46 28.85 7.32
C PRO A 239 -12.59 27.32 7.18
N ASP A 240 -13.75 26.81 7.57
CA ASP A 240 -14.11 25.41 7.36
C ASP A 240 -14.31 25.11 5.86
N ALA A 241 -13.99 23.89 5.45
CA ALA A 241 -14.12 23.43 4.08
C ALA A 241 -14.71 22.01 4.04
N PRO A 242 -15.54 21.67 3.04
CA PRO A 242 -16.16 20.34 2.95
C PRO A 242 -15.14 19.19 2.91
N GLN A 243 -13.96 19.43 2.35
CA GLN A 243 -12.86 18.46 2.30
C GLN A 243 -11.53 19.18 2.52
N LEU A 244 -10.92 18.92 3.66
CA LEU A 244 -9.60 19.43 3.98
C LEU A 244 -8.51 18.57 3.32
N PRO A 245 -7.43 19.19 2.83
CA PRO A 245 -6.26 18.49 2.32
C PRO A 245 -5.67 17.47 3.31
N VAL A 246 -5.28 16.31 2.80
CA VAL A 246 -4.75 15.20 3.63
C VAL A 246 -3.25 14.98 3.48
N THR A 247 -2.59 15.68 2.56
CA THR A 247 -1.12 15.59 2.37
C THR A 247 -0.45 16.88 2.79
N ARG A 248 0.83 16.81 3.17
CA ARG A 248 1.59 18.00 3.56
C ARG A 248 1.65 19.02 2.43
N LYS A 249 1.86 18.57 1.20
CA LYS A 249 1.95 19.47 0.03
C LYS A 249 0.63 20.19 -0.21
N SER A 250 -0.48 19.45 -0.28
CA SER A 250 -1.80 20.06 -0.52
C SER A 250 -2.26 20.94 0.63
N ALA A 251 -1.90 20.62 1.89
CA ALA A 251 -2.15 21.47 3.04
C ALA A 251 -1.38 22.80 2.97
N LEU A 252 -0.09 22.77 2.58
CA LEU A 252 0.70 23.99 2.37
C LEU A 252 0.13 24.87 1.27
N ASP A 253 -0.30 24.27 0.15
CA ASP A 253 -0.90 25.01 -0.96
C ASP A 253 -2.25 25.62 -0.58
N TYR A 254 -3.03 24.93 0.28
CA TYR A 254 -4.26 25.46 0.85
C TYR A 254 -4.00 26.66 1.76
N LEU A 255 -3.09 26.52 2.74
CA LEU A 255 -2.76 27.60 3.68
C LEU A 255 -2.19 28.84 2.97
N ARG A 256 -1.39 28.65 1.91
CA ARG A 256 -0.88 29.77 1.10
C ARG A 256 -2.03 30.59 0.50
N LYS A 257 -3.05 29.93 -0.07
CA LYS A 257 -4.22 30.61 -0.63
C LYS A 257 -4.98 31.40 0.43
N GLU A 258 -5.17 30.82 1.61
CA GLU A 258 -5.85 31.50 2.73
C GLU A 258 -5.08 32.74 3.21
N VAL A 259 -3.76 32.64 3.33
CA VAL A 259 -2.91 33.78 3.70
C VAL A 259 -2.96 34.88 2.65
N GLU A 260 -2.90 34.54 1.36
CA GLU A 260 -2.98 35.50 0.26
C GLU A 260 -4.34 36.23 0.17
N MET A 261 -5.44 35.54 0.50
CA MET A 261 -6.78 36.14 0.54
C MET A 261 -6.97 37.09 1.72
N ASN A 262 -6.30 36.82 2.85
CA ASN A 262 -6.35 37.64 4.07
C ASN A 262 -5.33 38.79 4.08
N ASP A 263 -4.41 38.85 3.12
CA ASP A 263 -3.47 39.96 2.99
C ASP A 263 -4.16 41.20 2.38
N HIS A 264 -4.62 42.09 3.27
CA HIS A 264 -5.27 43.36 2.92
C HIS A 264 -4.40 44.30 2.06
N SER A 265 -3.10 44.03 1.88
CA SER A 265 -2.19 44.84 1.06
C SER A 265 -2.35 44.66 -0.46
N LYS A 266 -3.06 43.61 -0.92
CA LYS A 266 -3.25 43.29 -2.35
C LYS A 266 -4.66 43.56 -2.91
N ARG A 267 -5.59 44.10 -2.11
CA ARG A 267 -6.89 44.55 -2.66
C ARG A 267 -6.65 45.78 -3.56
N PRO A 268 -7.20 45.84 -4.79
CA PRO A 268 -7.12 47.06 -5.58
C PRO A 268 -7.72 48.19 -4.74
N LYS A 269 -6.94 49.26 -4.54
CA LYS A 269 -7.47 50.49 -3.94
C LYS A 269 -8.64 50.90 -4.82
N HIS A 270 -9.86 50.76 -4.32
CA HIS A 270 -10.99 51.43 -4.95
C HIS A 270 -10.67 52.91 -4.94
N ASP A 271 -10.51 53.49 -6.13
CA ASP A 271 -10.44 54.93 -6.31
C ASP A 271 -11.70 55.53 -5.68
N ILE A 272 -11.50 56.17 -4.53
CA ILE A 272 -12.49 57.06 -3.95
C ILE A 272 -12.48 58.30 -4.85
N LEU A 273 -13.36 58.30 -5.85
CA LEU A 273 -13.76 59.51 -6.56
C LEU A 273 -14.54 60.37 -5.56
N LEU A 274 -13.89 61.44 -5.09
CA LEU A 274 -14.51 62.59 -4.42
C LEU A 274 -15.45 63.33 -5.39
#